data_AF-A0AA88IHE5-F1
#
_entry.id   AF-A0AA88IHE5-F1
#
_cell.length_a   1.000
_cell.length_b   1.000
_cell.length_c   1.000
_cell.angle_alpha   90.00
_cell.angle_beta   90.00
_cell.angle_gamma   90.00
#
_symmetry.space_group_name_H-M   'P 1'
#
loop_
_entity.id
_entity.type
_entity.pdbx_description
1 polymer ?
#
loop_
_entity_poly.entity_id
_entity_poly.type
_entity_poly.pdbx_seq_one_letter_code
_entity_poly.pdbx_strand_id
1 'polypeptide(L)'
;MPILLKKLNKTTTDIQLPYDFLALTNLEDLWSGYGINLKSDLIECYMGRNRSCEDSGSWARVYTVFGSCFSYETDEPLLETGPFNNFYGKFRIKKKDLEAEIPNGLKNPLATASVGWTYLLHNEHFTPALKARFGQDLSPGLNQDSEASKIVVTGTNVWHKPCVEPATDPKYSVSKCELGCFTEHHFRLSNVGTEKWCRLPFMTEGKHKSARLCSTSEEYRQTESLVFKMLEDGLWDEGQCKCMPRCEETLYGNNAETVVGKRNTESRLRLFYASKSYESVLEKLAYKGVPLFCDIGNSMGLLIGASTLTLIEIIEWAAWSLSNLVKNIKRRIYHGKIRADN
;
A
#
# COMPACT_ATOMS: atom_id res chain seq x y z
N MET A 1 -10.14 7.22 9.94
CA MET A 1 -8.73 6.80 9.77
C MET A 1 -8.49 5.62 10.70
N PRO A 2 -8.53 4.38 10.19
CA PRO A 2 -8.20 3.22 11.01
C PRO A 2 -6.78 3.27 11.58
N ILE A 3 -6.64 2.97 12.87
CA ILE A 3 -5.35 2.96 13.59
C ILE A 3 -5.14 1.56 14.15
N LEU A 4 -4.10 0.88 13.69
CA LEU A 4 -3.60 -0.31 14.37
C LEU A 4 -2.69 0.11 15.53
N LEU A 5 -2.88 -0.47 16.70
CA LEU A 5 -2.01 -0.38 17.86
C LEU A 5 -1.51 -1.75 18.30
N LYS A 6 -0.22 -1.82 18.61
CA LYS A 6 0.46 -2.96 19.20
C LYS A 6 1.30 -2.46 20.38
N LYS A 7 1.37 -3.21 21.47
CA LYS A 7 2.39 -3.01 22.52
C LYS A 7 3.59 -3.92 22.26
N LEU A 8 4.78 -3.40 22.50
CA LEU A 8 6.04 -4.12 22.47
C LEU A 8 6.43 -4.42 23.92
N ASN A 9 6.63 -5.69 24.24
CA ASN A 9 7.08 -6.16 25.55
C ASN A 9 8.38 -6.96 25.37
N LYS A 10 9.31 -6.83 26.32
CA LYS A 10 10.43 -7.77 26.43
C LYS A 10 9.90 -9.12 26.92
N THR A 11 10.20 -10.19 26.19
CA THR A 11 9.90 -11.56 26.62
C THR A 11 10.90 -12.00 27.68
N THR A 12 10.44 -12.21 28.91
CA THR A 12 11.21 -12.84 30.00
C THR A 12 11.14 -14.36 29.89
N THR A 13 12.26 -15.06 30.11
CA THR A 13 12.36 -16.53 29.95
C THR A 13 11.79 -17.34 31.12
N ASP A 14 11.29 -16.69 32.18
CA ASP A 14 10.77 -17.41 33.36
C ASP A 14 9.35 -17.98 33.16
N ILE A 15 8.75 -17.70 32.00
CA ILE A 15 7.59 -18.44 31.51
C ILE A 15 8.14 -19.36 30.42
N GLN A 16 8.21 -20.66 30.71
CA GLN A 16 8.29 -21.72 29.70
C GLN A 16 7.44 -21.29 28.50
N LEU A 17 8.08 -21.20 27.34
CA LEU A 17 7.56 -20.54 26.13
C LEU A 17 6.05 -20.77 25.93
N PRO A 18 5.29 -19.81 25.35
CA PRO A 18 3.83 -19.89 25.18
C PRO A 18 3.32 -21.23 24.60
N TYR A 19 4.21 -21.97 23.94
CA TYR A 19 3.99 -23.28 23.33
C TYR A 19 3.58 -24.34 24.35
N ASP A 20 4.14 -24.37 25.56
CA ASP A 20 3.84 -25.42 26.55
C ASP A 20 2.40 -25.28 27.09
N PHE A 21 1.83 -24.08 27.00
CA PHE A 21 0.43 -23.81 27.38
C PHE A 21 -0.59 -24.20 26.32
N LEU A 22 -0.19 -24.51 25.07
CA LEU A 22 -1.11 -25.04 24.05
C LEU A 22 -1.69 -26.41 24.41
N ALA A 23 -1.05 -27.15 25.32
CA ALA A 23 -1.62 -28.37 25.87
C ALA A 23 -2.84 -28.11 26.79
N LEU A 24 -3.01 -26.87 27.25
CA LEU A 24 -4.02 -26.46 28.24
C LEU A 24 -5.10 -25.54 27.67
N THR A 25 -4.90 -24.96 26.49
CA THR A 25 -5.82 -24.01 25.87
C THR A 25 -5.73 -24.00 24.34
N ASN A 26 -6.75 -23.44 23.68
CA ASN A 26 -6.74 -23.26 22.23
C ASN A 26 -5.80 -22.12 21.80
N LEU A 27 -5.34 -22.16 20.55
CA LEU A 27 -4.38 -21.17 20.05
C LEU A 27 -4.92 -19.73 20.02
N GLU A 28 -6.22 -19.54 19.74
CA GLU A 28 -6.86 -18.22 19.78
C GLU A 28 -6.96 -17.67 21.20
N ASP A 29 -7.28 -18.55 22.16
CA ASP A 29 -7.34 -18.22 23.59
C ASP A 29 -5.94 -17.90 24.13
N LEU A 30 -4.91 -18.62 23.66
CA LEU A 30 -3.53 -18.31 23.98
C LEU A 30 -3.14 -16.91 23.47
N TRP A 31 -3.42 -16.61 22.21
CA TRP A 31 -3.09 -15.31 21.60
C TRP A 31 -3.91 -14.15 22.18
N SER A 32 -5.13 -14.41 22.61
CA SER A 32 -5.99 -13.40 23.25
C SER A 32 -5.61 -13.19 24.74
N GLY A 33 -5.23 -14.25 25.45
CA GLY A 33 -4.94 -14.26 26.89
C GLY A 33 -3.51 -13.85 27.27
N TYR A 34 -2.50 -14.23 26.48
CA TYR A 34 -1.15 -13.64 26.57
C TYR A 34 -1.08 -12.25 25.91
N GLY A 35 -2.13 -11.89 25.17
CA GLY A 35 -2.27 -10.61 24.50
C GLY A 35 -2.43 -9.44 25.49
N ILE A 36 -2.06 -8.27 25.00
CA ILE A 36 -2.12 -7.01 25.73
C ILE A 36 -3.57 -6.69 26.10
N ASN A 37 -3.79 -6.22 27.33
CA ASN A 37 -5.09 -5.69 27.74
C ASN A 37 -5.13 -4.18 27.42
N LEU A 38 -5.75 -3.83 26.29
CA LEU A 38 -5.84 -2.45 25.84
C LEU A 38 -6.47 -1.54 26.91
N LYS A 39 -7.52 -2.00 27.60
CA LYS A 39 -8.22 -1.18 28.62
C LYS A 39 -7.35 -0.85 29.83
N SER A 40 -6.39 -1.71 30.19
CA SER A 40 -5.48 -1.42 31.31
C SER A 40 -4.31 -0.54 30.92
N ASP A 41 -3.90 -0.61 29.65
CA ASP A 41 -2.66 0.02 29.20
C ASP A 41 -2.90 1.33 28.43
N LEU A 42 -4.09 1.55 27.84
CA LEU A 42 -4.55 2.82 27.30
C LEU A 42 -5.34 3.58 28.39
N ILE A 43 -4.66 4.48 29.09
CA ILE A 43 -5.20 5.19 30.26
C ILE A 43 -6.22 6.25 29.83
N GLU A 44 -5.90 6.99 28.77
CA GLU A 44 -6.72 8.09 28.26
C GLU A 44 -6.83 7.93 26.75
N CYS A 45 -8.06 8.00 26.23
CA CYS A 45 -8.33 7.92 24.80
C CYS A 45 -9.40 8.93 24.40
N TYR A 46 -9.05 9.82 23.47
CA TYR A 46 -9.99 10.78 22.90
C TYR A 46 -9.91 10.74 21.38
N MET A 47 -11.06 10.93 20.72
CA MET A 47 -11.15 11.11 19.29
C MET A 47 -11.94 12.39 19.02
N GLY A 48 -11.21 13.50 18.88
CA GLY A 48 -11.78 14.85 18.86
C GLY A 48 -11.74 15.55 20.22
N ARG A 49 -12.22 16.80 20.26
CA ARG A 49 -12.27 17.58 21.51
C ARG A 49 -13.33 17.03 22.44
N ASN A 50 -12.90 16.59 23.61
CA ASN A 50 -13.78 16.16 24.70
C ASN A 50 -14.77 15.03 24.31
N ARG A 51 -14.41 14.22 23.31
CA ARG A 51 -15.13 13.00 22.95
C ARG A 51 -14.23 11.80 23.23
N SER A 52 -14.71 10.87 24.06
CA SER A 52 -13.95 9.66 24.35
C SER A 52 -13.88 8.78 23.10
N CYS A 53 -12.89 7.89 23.04
CA CYS A 53 -12.84 6.91 21.95
C CYS A 53 -14.00 5.91 21.98
N GLU A 54 -14.65 5.72 23.13
CA GLU A 54 -15.77 4.79 23.28
C GLU A 54 -17.08 5.40 22.73
N ASP A 55 -17.17 6.74 22.72
CA ASP A 55 -18.31 7.47 22.16
C ASP A 55 -18.19 7.69 20.64
N SER A 56 -16.96 7.72 20.12
CA SER A 56 -16.66 8.09 18.72
C SER A 56 -16.40 6.89 17.81
N GLY A 57 -16.32 5.68 18.34
CA GLY A 57 -15.96 4.50 17.57
C GLY A 57 -15.70 3.26 18.42
N SER A 58 -15.07 2.26 17.80
CA SER A 58 -14.84 0.97 18.44
C SER A 58 -13.46 0.39 18.16
N TRP A 59 -12.97 -0.38 19.14
CA TRP A 59 -11.73 -1.15 19.01
C TRP A 59 -12.05 -2.60 18.63
N ALA A 60 -11.48 -3.06 17.52
CA ALA A 60 -11.52 -4.46 17.10
C ALA A 60 -10.17 -5.13 17.37
N ARG A 61 -10.18 -6.35 17.90
CA ARG A 61 -8.95 -7.16 18.00
C ARG A 61 -8.60 -7.73 16.63
N VAL A 62 -7.33 -7.60 16.24
CA VAL A 62 -6.81 -8.14 14.98
C VAL A 62 -5.52 -8.90 15.23
N TYR A 63 -5.32 -10.00 14.52
CA TYR A 63 -4.11 -10.81 14.65
C TYR A 63 -3.12 -10.46 13.54
N THR A 64 -1.85 -10.30 13.92
CA THR A 64 -0.75 -9.99 13.00
C THR A 64 0.42 -10.93 13.21
N VAL A 65 1.46 -10.79 12.40
CA VAL A 65 2.76 -11.49 12.58
C VAL A 65 3.36 -11.28 13.98
N PHE A 66 2.90 -10.27 14.70
CA PHE A 66 3.37 -9.96 16.04
C PHE A 66 2.44 -10.44 17.17
N GLY A 67 1.38 -11.18 16.87
CA GLY A 67 0.39 -11.61 17.84
C GLY A 67 -0.87 -10.74 17.81
N SER A 68 -1.49 -10.57 18.98
CA SER A 68 -2.73 -9.80 19.14
C SER A 68 -2.48 -8.29 19.13
N CYS A 69 -3.13 -7.60 18.19
CA CYS A 69 -3.15 -6.14 18.05
C CYS A 69 -4.59 -5.61 18.12
N PHE A 70 -4.75 -4.29 18.12
CA PHE A 70 -6.05 -3.63 18.15
C PHE A 70 -6.16 -2.63 17.01
N SER A 71 -7.24 -2.67 16.24
CA SER A 71 -7.56 -1.66 15.22
C SER A 71 -8.72 -0.80 15.72
N TYR A 72 -8.59 0.52 15.62
CA TYR A 72 -9.66 1.46 15.96
C TYR A 72 -10.36 1.97 14.72
N GLU A 73 -11.68 1.93 14.71
CA GLU A 73 -12.52 2.47 13.65
C GLU A 73 -13.50 3.51 14.22
N THR A 74 -13.70 4.60 13.48
CA THR A 74 -14.60 5.69 13.85
C THR A 74 -15.96 5.49 13.20
N ASP A 75 -17.04 5.72 13.94
CA ASP A 75 -18.41 5.57 13.41
C ASP A 75 -18.78 6.69 12.42
N GLU A 76 -18.24 7.89 12.66
CA GLU A 76 -18.46 9.08 11.84
C GLU A 76 -17.17 9.55 11.14
N PRO A 77 -17.29 10.18 9.95
CA PRO A 77 -16.13 10.76 9.27
C PRO A 77 -15.53 11.92 10.07
N LEU A 78 -14.20 12.05 10.02
CA LEU A 78 -13.48 13.12 10.70
C LEU A 78 -13.73 14.47 10.00
N LEU A 79 -14.51 15.35 10.62
CA LEU A 79 -14.89 16.66 10.07
C LEU A 79 -13.94 17.80 10.47
N GLU A 80 -13.13 17.60 11.50
CA GLU A 80 -12.24 18.61 12.07
C GLU A 80 -10.76 18.23 11.89
N THR A 81 -9.92 19.25 11.77
CA THR A 81 -8.46 19.09 11.59
C THR A 81 -7.72 19.89 12.65
N GLY A 82 -6.44 19.62 12.79
CA GLY A 82 -5.57 20.22 13.79
C GLY A 82 -5.25 19.28 14.96
N PRO A 83 -4.25 19.64 15.78
CA PRO A 83 -3.63 18.74 16.76
C PRO A 83 -4.57 18.26 17.87
N PHE A 84 -5.70 18.92 18.10
CA PHE A 84 -6.62 18.57 19.18
C PHE A 84 -7.92 17.89 18.73
N ASN A 85 -8.08 17.64 17.44
CA ASN A 85 -9.37 17.32 16.84
C ASN A 85 -9.47 15.88 16.28
N ASN A 86 -8.44 15.08 16.49
CA ASN A 86 -8.36 13.69 16.00
C ASN A 86 -7.97 12.76 17.16
N PHE A 87 -7.13 11.76 16.92
CA PHE A 87 -6.82 10.76 17.94
C PHE A 87 -5.81 11.28 18.96
N TYR A 88 -6.11 11.04 20.23
CA TYR A 88 -5.21 11.19 21.35
C TYR A 88 -5.25 9.92 22.18
N GLY A 89 -4.08 9.34 22.43
CA GLY A 89 -3.91 8.17 23.29
C GLY A 89 -2.80 8.38 24.29
N LYS A 90 -3.06 8.05 25.55
CA LYS A 90 -2.02 8.00 26.60
C LYS A 90 -1.84 6.58 27.08
N PHE A 91 -0.63 6.07 26.90
CA PHE A 91 -0.28 4.69 27.15
C PHE A 91 0.56 4.54 28.40
N ARG A 92 0.28 3.50 29.18
CA ARG A 92 1.05 3.07 30.34
C ARG A 92 1.80 1.79 30.03
N ILE A 93 3.06 1.76 30.42
CA ILE A 93 3.89 0.57 30.44
C ILE A 93 4.24 0.27 31.90
N LYS A 94 4.03 -0.97 32.33
CA LYS A 94 4.30 -1.36 33.72
C LYS A 94 5.81 -1.35 33.92
N LYS A 95 6.27 -0.86 35.08
CA LYS A 95 7.70 -0.74 35.38
C LYS A 95 8.46 -2.08 35.23
N LYS A 96 7.83 -3.19 35.64
CA LYS A 96 8.35 -4.55 35.44
C LYS A 96 8.64 -4.90 33.98
N ASP A 97 7.89 -4.35 33.02
CA ASP A 97 8.04 -4.64 31.59
C ASP A 97 9.25 -3.86 31.01
N LEU A 98 9.58 -2.69 31.59
CA LEU A 98 10.74 -1.88 31.23
C LEU A 98 12.05 -2.51 31.74
N GLU A 99 12.01 -2.95 33.00
CA GLU A 99 13.13 -3.50 33.75
C GLU A 99 13.38 -4.99 33.46
N ALA A 100 12.49 -5.64 32.70
CA ALA A 100 12.73 -6.98 32.20
C ALA A 100 14.08 -7.03 31.46
N GLU A 101 14.97 -7.92 31.89
CA GLU A 101 16.20 -8.23 31.17
C GLU A 101 15.88 -9.24 30.06
N ILE A 102 16.52 -9.09 28.89
CA ILE A 102 16.54 -10.15 27.88
C ILE A 102 17.63 -11.13 28.33
N PRO A 103 17.27 -12.38 28.71
CA PRO A 103 18.27 -13.32 29.20
C PRO A 103 19.22 -13.68 28.06
N ASN A 104 20.52 -13.57 28.34
CA ASN A 104 21.58 -13.88 27.38
C ASN A 104 21.41 -15.32 26.86
N GLY A 105 21.10 -15.46 25.56
CA GLY A 105 21.10 -16.75 24.87
C GLY A 105 19.79 -17.19 24.22
N LEU A 106 18.64 -16.57 24.52
CA LEU A 106 17.38 -16.87 23.81
C LEU A 106 17.12 -15.82 22.71
N LYS A 107 17.55 -16.12 21.48
CA LYS A 107 17.07 -15.42 20.28
C LYS A 107 15.62 -15.85 20.04
N ASN A 108 14.65 -15.29 20.77
CA ASN A 108 13.28 -15.31 20.26
C ASN A 108 13.29 -14.39 19.03
N PRO A 109 13.19 -14.92 17.82
CA PRO A 109 13.49 -14.14 16.63
C PRO A 109 12.40 -13.08 16.35
N LEU A 110 11.17 -13.28 16.86
CA LEU A 110 10.05 -12.32 16.80
C LEU A 110 9.98 -11.38 18.01
N ALA A 111 10.84 -11.57 19.02
CA ALA A 111 10.90 -10.66 20.16
C ALA A 111 11.61 -9.38 19.75
N THR A 112 10.87 -8.27 19.82
CA THR A 112 11.47 -6.95 19.64
C THR A 112 12.30 -6.62 20.87
N ALA A 113 13.56 -6.23 20.68
CA ALA A 113 14.42 -5.71 21.76
C ALA A 113 13.89 -4.40 22.36
N SER A 114 12.89 -3.80 21.72
CA SER A 114 12.19 -2.59 22.14
C SER A 114 10.98 -2.92 23.03
N VAL A 115 10.82 -2.11 24.08
CA VAL A 115 9.59 -1.98 24.87
C VAL A 115 8.90 -0.72 24.36
N GLY A 116 7.57 -0.69 24.25
CA GLY A 116 6.86 0.46 23.70
C GLY A 116 5.51 0.12 23.10
N TRP A 117 5.07 0.95 22.16
CA TRP A 117 3.93 0.67 21.29
C TRP A 117 4.36 0.83 19.83
N THR A 118 3.69 0.18 18.90
CA THR A 118 3.82 0.40 17.47
C THR A 118 2.44 0.73 16.94
N TYR A 119 2.33 1.72 16.06
CA TYR A 119 1.07 2.06 15.41
C TYR A 119 1.21 2.11 13.89
N LEU A 120 0.12 1.78 13.19
CA LEU A 120 0.05 1.84 11.73
C LEU A 120 -1.27 2.45 11.30
N LEU A 121 -1.18 3.48 10.46
CA LEU A 121 -2.35 4.07 9.80
C LEU A 121 -2.67 3.23 8.57
N HIS A 122 -3.92 2.82 8.42
CA HIS A 122 -4.34 2.02 7.27
C HIS A 122 -5.73 2.37 6.79
N ASN A 123 -6.08 1.93 5.58
CA ASN A 123 -7.44 2.05 5.05
C ASN A 123 -8.35 0.91 5.56
N GLU A 124 -9.66 1.07 5.40
CA GLU A 124 -10.68 0.12 5.88
C GLU A 124 -10.61 -1.26 5.22
N HIS A 125 -10.11 -1.36 3.99
CA HIS A 125 -10.01 -2.61 3.23
C HIS A 125 -8.67 -3.34 3.44
N PHE A 126 -7.72 -2.69 4.10
CA PHE A 126 -6.37 -3.18 4.33
C PHE A 126 -6.34 -4.17 5.49
N THR A 127 -5.59 -5.27 5.33
CA THR A 127 -5.26 -6.15 6.46
C THR A 127 -3.88 -5.82 7.01
N PRO A 128 -3.75 -5.51 8.31
CA PRO A 128 -2.47 -5.25 8.94
C PRO A 128 -1.64 -6.51 9.21
N ALA A 129 -2.17 -7.70 8.89
CA ALA A 129 -1.61 -8.98 9.35
C ALA A 129 -0.10 -9.13 9.09
N LEU A 130 0.35 -8.88 7.86
CA LEU A 130 1.79 -8.91 7.50
C LEU A 130 2.46 -7.54 7.66
N LYS A 131 1.72 -6.47 7.34
CA LYS A 131 2.26 -5.12 7.19
C LYS A 131 2.44 -4.36 8.51
N ALA A 132 1.96 -4.90 9.63
CA ALA A 132 2.18 -4.34 10.97
C ALA A 132 3.67 -4.11 11.27
N ARG A 133 4.58 -4.87 10.63
CA ARG A 133 6.04 -4.70 10.72
C ARG A 133 6.57 -3.35 10.21
N PHE A 134 5.79 -2.65 9.40
CA PHE A 134 6.10 -1.31 8.88
C PHE A 134 5.47 -0.19 9.70
N GLY A 135 4.86 -0.51 10.85
CA GLY A 135 4.32 0.50 11.75
C GLY A 135 5.42 1.35 12.39
N GLN A 136 5.02 2.49 12.95
CA GLN A 136 5.90 3.40 13.65
C GLN A 136 5.90 3.13 15.15
N ASP A 137 7.09 3.12 15.74
CA ASP A 137 7.27 2.88 17.16
C ASP A 137 7.08 4.15 18.01
N LEU A 138 6.46 3.97 19.16
CA LEU A 138 6.25 4.90 20.26
C LEU A 138 6.93 4.33 21.51
N SER A 139 8.13 4.83 21.81
CA SER A 139 8.89 4.37 22.97
C SER A 139 8.29 4.86 24.30
N PRO A 140 8.51 4.11 25.40
CA PRO A 140 8.13 4.51 26.75
C PRO A 140 8.75 5.85 27.14
N GLY A 141 7.99 6.73 27.78
CA GLY A 141 8.50 8.02 28.21
C GLY A 141 8.63 9.06 27.11
N LEU A 142 8.21 8.75 25.88
CA LEU A 142 8.17 9.69 24.78
C LEU A 142 6.73 10.09 24.45
N ASN A 143 6.56 11.36 24.14
CA ASN A 143 5.32 11.89 23.60
C ASN A 143 5.53 12.16 22.11
N GLN A 144 4.64 11.65 21.27
CA GLN A 144 4.73 11.74 19.82
C GLN A 144 3.50 12.47 19.28
N ASP A 145 3.76 13.54 18.55
CA ASP A 145 2.76 14.26 17.77
C ASP A 145 2.99 13.90 16.30
N SER A 146 2.02 13.21 15.70
CA SER A 146 2.12 12.70 14.34
C SER A 146 1.05 13.32 13.46
N GLU A 147 1.53 14.07 12.47
CA GLU A 147 0.73 14.65 11.42
C GLU A 147 0.46 13.57 10.35
N ALA A 148 -0.79 13.18 10.20
CA ALA A 148 -1.23 12.24 9.19
C ALA A 148 -1.48 12.96 7.85
N SER A 149 -1.06 12.33 6.76
CA SER A 149 -1.38 12.74 5.39
C SER A 149 -2.18 11.64 4.69
N LYS A 150 -3.17 12.04 3.89
CA LYS A 150 -3.96 11.13 3.07
C LYS A 150 -3.56 11.30 1.61
N ILE A 151 -3.19 10.21 0.96
CA ILE A 151 -2.84 10.17 -0.46
C ILE A 151 -3.79 9.20 -1.14
N VAL A 152 -4.51 9.66 -2.17
CA VAL A 152 -5.39 8.82 -2.99
C VAL A 152 -4.73 8.62 -4.33
N VAL A 153 -4.38 7.37 -4.64
CA VAL A 153 -3.76 6.98 -5.90
C VAL A 153 -4.82 6.36 -6.79
N THR A 154 -5.04 6.94 -7.97
CA THR A 154 -5.95 6.40 -8.99
C THR A 154 -5.16 6.00 -10.23
N GLY A 155 -5.05 4.70 -10.46
CA GLY A 155 -4.49 4.07 -11.65
C GLY A 155 -5.50 3.99 -12.78
N THR A 156 -5.02 3.98 -14.03
CA THR A 156 -5.86 3.68 -15.20
C THR A 156 -5.76 2.19 -15.53
N ASN A 157 -6.90 1.52 -15.64
CA ASN A 157 -6.96 0.12 -16.05
C ASN A 157 -6.64 -0.04 -17.55
N VAL A 158 -5.51 -0.66 -17.87
CA VAL A 158 -5.06 -0.89 -19.25
C VAL A 158 -4.54 -2.30 -19.44
N TRP A 159 -4.59 -2.82 -20.66
CA TRP A 159 -4.25 -4.22 -20.98
C TRP A 159 -2.84 -4.66 -20.55
N HIS A 160 -1.85 -3.76 -20.55
CA HIS A 160 -0.46 -4.05 -20.15
C HIS A 160 -0.18 -3.76 -18.66
N LYS A 161 -1.13 -3.13 -17.97
CA LYS A 161 -1.07 -2.81 -16.54
C LYS A 161 -2.49 -2.89 -15.96
N PRO A 162 -3.06 -4.10 -15.86
CA PRO A 162 -4.42 -4.27 -15.39
C PRO A 162 -4.52 -3.94 -13.90
N CYS A 163 -5.64 -3.36 -13.50
CA CYS A 163 -5.95 -3.11 -12.09
C CYS A 163 -7.41 -3.50 -11.80
N VAL A 164 -7.69 -3.80 -10.52
CA VAL A 164 -9.04 -4.16 -10.07
C VAL A 164 -9.80 -2.89 -9.74
N GLU A 165 -10.92 -2.67 -10.43
CA GLU A 165 -11.79 -1.52 -10.16
C GLU A 165 -12.66 -1.78 -8.93
N PRO A 166 -12.84 -0.76 -8.05
CA PRO A 166 -13.71 -0.88 -6.88
C PRO A 166 -15.14 -1.32 -7.20
N ALA A 167 -15.66 -0.93 -8.38
CA ALA A 167 -16.99 -1.31 -8.86
C ALA A 167 -17.10 -2.81 -9.20
N THR A 168 -15.99 -3.46 -9.55
CA THR A 168 -15.96 -4.89 -9.92
C THR A 168 -15.83 -5.78 -8.70
N ASP A 169 -14.91 -5.46 -7.78
CA ASP A 169 -14.75 -6.16 -6.51
C ASP A 169 -14.46 -5.15 -5.38
N PRO A 170 -15.46 -4.79 -4.56
CA PRO A 170 -15.29 -3.84 -3.47
C PRO A 170 -14.40 -4.40 -2.35
N LYS A 171 -14.44 -5.71 -2.11
CA LYS A 171 -13.80 -6.39 -0.97
C LYS A 171 -12.33 -6.72 -1.22
N TYR A 172 -11.93 -6.73 -2.48
CA TYR A 172 -10.55 -7.02 -2.89
C TYR A 172 -9.57 -6.04 -2.25
N SER A 173 -8.43 -6.53 -1.77
CA SER A 173 -7.35 -5.69 -1.27
C SER A 173 -6.03 -6.38 -1.57
N VAL A 174 -5.04 -5.61 -2.02
CA VAL A 174 -3.71 -6.13 -2.35
C VAL A 174 -3.12 -6.82 -1.11
N SER A 175 -3.21 -6.17 0.06
CA SER A 175 -2.76 -6.74 1.35
C SER A 175 -3.41 -8.09 1.70
N LYS A 176 -4.70 -8.29 1.38
CA LYS A 176 -5.41 -9.56 1.62
C LYS A 176 -4.95 -10.64 0.63
N CYS A 177 -4.72 -10.26 -0.63
CA CYS A 177 -4.15 -11.15 -1.63
C CYS A 177 -2.73 -11.60 -1.24
N GLU A 178 -1.88 -10.66 -0.81
CA GLU A 178 -0.53 -10.94 -0.32
C GLU A 178 -0.54 -11.88 0.89
N LEU A 179 -1.45 -11.66 1.85
CA LEU A 179 -1.62 -12.55 3.00
C LEU A 179 -2.03 -13.98 2.58
N GLY A 180 -2.93 -14.10 1.59
CA GLY A 180 -3.30 -15.40 1.02
C GLY A 180 -2.13 -16.08 0.33
N CYS A 181 -1.34 -15.33 -0.45
CA CYS A 181 -0.14 -15.81 -1.12
C CYS A 181 0.96 -16.24 -0.13
N PHE A 182 1.19 -15.45 0.92
CA PHE A 182 2.09 -15.78 2.03
C PHE A 182 1.69 -17.10 2.69
N THR A 183 0.40 -17.25 3.00
CA THR A 183 -0.13 -18.47 3.63
C THR A 183 0.06 -19.69 2.71
N GLU A 184 -0.20 -19.55 1.42
CA GLU A 184 0.03 -20.61 0.43
C GLU A 184 1.51 -21.00 0.33
N HIS A 185 2.42 -20.03 0.35
CA HIS A 185 3.85 -20.29 0.33
C HIS A 185 4.31 -21.04 1.58
N HIS A 186 3.79 -20.64 2.75
CA HIS A 186 4.02 -21.35 4.00
C HIS A 186 3.55 -22.81 3.90
N PHE A 187 2.35 -23.07 3.36
CA PHE A 187 1.85 -24.43 3.20
C PHE A 187 2.71 -25.29 2.27
N ARG A 188 3.28 -24.71 1.21
CA ARG A 188 4.19 -25.44 0.31
C ARG A 188 5.49 -25.83 1.00
N LEU A 189 6.05 -24.95 1.83
CA LEU A 189 7.28 -25.22 2.55
C LEU A 189 7.09 -26.18 3.74
N SER A 190 5.95 -26.09 4.44
CA SER A 190 5.65 -26.92 5.61
C SER A 190 5.27 -28.36 5.26
N ASN A 191 4.68 -28.63 4.09
CA ASN A 191 4.11 -29.94 3.74
C ASN A 191 4.96 -30.77 2.78
N VAL A 192 6.29 -30.72 2.89
CA VAL A 192 7.15 -31.71 2.23
C VAL A 192 6.97 -33.07 2.91
N GLY A 193 5.90 -33.80 2.54
CA GLY A 193 5.68 -35.21 2.91
C GLY A 193 4.51 -35.55 3.85
N THR A 194 3.65 -34.61 4.27
CA THR A 194 2.44 -34.93 5.09
C THR A 194 1.24 -34.03 4.72
N GLU A 195 0.01 -34.56 4.79
CA GLU A 195 -1.24 -33.82 4.51
C GLU A 195 -1.77 -33.02 5.74
N LYS A 196 -0.88 -32.42 6.54
CA LYS A 196 -1.27 -31.71 7.77
C LYS A 196 -0.94 -30.22 7.68
N TRP A 197 -1.84 -29.45 7.08
CA TRP A 197 -1.77 -27.99 7.07
C TRP A 197 -2.19 -27.41 8.42
N CYS A 198 -1.25 -26.77 9.13
CA CYS A 198 -1.55 -25.94 10.28
C CYS A 198 -1.16 -24.48 10.02
N ARG A 199 -1.92 -23.55 10.59
CA ARG A 199 -1.74 -22.10 10.41
C ARG A 199 -1.78 -21.34 11.74
N LEU A 200 -1.15 -20.17 11.76
CA LEU A 200 -1.23 -19.21 12.86
C LEU A 200 -2.50 -18.35 12.75
N PRO A 201 -2.97 -17.70 13.84
CA PRO A 201 -4.23 -16.95 13.84
C PRO A 201 -4.30 -15.78 12.84
N PHE A 202 -3.18 -15.14 12.52
CA PHE A 202 -3.16 -14.06 11.52
C PHE A 202 -3.22 -14.56 10.06
N MET A 203 -2.98 -15.85 9.84
CA MET A 203 -2.92 -16.46 8.52
C MET A 203 -4.31 -16.87 8.05
N THR A 204 -4.54 -16.80 6.74
CA THR A 204 -5.83 -17.18 6.13
C THR A 204 -5.89 -18.67 5.83
N GLU A 205 -7.06 -19.21 5.51
CA GLU A 205 -7.19 -20.58 5.01
C GLU A 205 -6.72 -20.70 3.54
N GLY A 206 -6.61 -19.57 2.84
CA GLY A 206 -6.15 -19.52 1.45
C GLY A 206 -6.96 -20.47 0.55
N LYS A 207 -6.25 -21.31 -0.22
CA LYS A 207 -6.86 -22.34 -1.08
C LYS A 207 -7.15 -23.65 -0.33
N HIS A 208 -6.57 -23.84 0.84
CA HIS A 208 -6.64 -25.06 1.62
C HIS A 208 -7.68 -24.88 2.72
N LYS A 209 -8.96 -25.04 2.38
CA LYS A 209 -10.09 -24.89 3.32
C LYS A 209 -10.05 -25.86 4.51
N SER A 210 -9.22 -26.90 4.44
CA SER A 210 -8.95 -27.85 5.53
C SER A 210 -7.83 -27.39 6.48
N ALA A 211 -7.18 -26.25 6.21
CA ALA A 211 -6.09 -25.74 7.03
C ALA A 211 -6.60 -25.26 8.39
N ARG A 212 -6.30 -26.06 9.41
CA ARG A 212 -6.68 -25.79 10.81
C ARG A 212 -5.65 -24.92 11.51
N LEU A 213 -6.05 -24.32 12.63
CA LEU A 213 -5.09 -23.73 13.54
C LEU A 213 -4.15 -24.82 14.10
N CYS A 214 -2.88 -24.45 14.31
CA CYS A 214 -1.92 -25.34 14.96
C CYS A 214 -2.40 -25.71 16.36
N SER A 215 -2.43 -27.00 16.68
CA SER A 215 -3.05 -27.50 17.92
C SER A 215 -2.03 -28.04 18.91
N THR A 216 -0.82 -28.37 18.46
CA THR A 216 0.26 -28.86 19.32
C THR A 216 1.37 -27.81 19.45
N SER A 217 2.09 -27.86 20.57
CA SER A 217 3.24 -27.00 20.84
C SER A 217 4.33 -27.12 19.77
N GLU A 218 4.54 -28.34 19.26
CA GLU A 218 5.49 -28.62 18.19
C GLU A 218 5.06 -28.02 16.85
N GLU A 219 3.79 -28.22 16.46
CA GLU A 219 3.23 -27.64 15.24
C GLU A 219 3.34 -26.11 15.25
N TYR A 220 2.98 -25.49 16.37
CA TYR A 220 3.10 -24.05 16.54
C TYR A 220 4.56 -23.59 16.40
N ARG A 221 5.49 -24.23 17.11
CA ARG A 221 6.92 -23.84 17.10
C ARG A 221 7.54 -23.97 15.72
N GLN A 222 7.24 -25.05 14.99
CA GLN A 222 7.73 -25.26 13.63
C GLN A 222 7.15 -24.22 12.67
N THR A 223 5.85 -23.95 12.77
CA THR A 223 5.14 -22.95 11.96
C THR A 223 5.66 -21.54 12.22
N GLU A 224 5.80 -21.14 13.48
CA GLU A 224 6.33 -19.84 13.87
C GLU A 224 7.80 -19.68 13.42
N SER A 225 8.62 -20.72 13.58
CA SER A 225 10.00 -20.70 13.09
C SER A 225 10.07 -20.56 11.56
N LEU A 226 9.20 -21.24 10.81
CA LEU A 226 9.14 -21.13 9.36
C LEU A 226 8.66 -19.74 8.92
N VAL A 227 7.61 -19.22 9.53
CA VAL A 227 7.10 -17.86 9.30
C VAL A 227 8.20 -16.83 9.53
N PHE A 228 8.99 -16.97 10.60
CA PHE A 228 10.12 -16.09 10.85
C PHE A 228 11.16 -16.13 9.73
N LYS A 229 11.59 -17.33 9.31
CA LYS A 229 12.55 -17.48 8.20
C LYS A 229 12.00 -16.93 6.88
N MET A 230 10.69 -17.04 6.66
CA MET A 230 10.04 -16.42 5.50
C MET A 230 10.12 -14.90 5.52
N LEU A 231 9.96 -14.28 6.69
CA LEU A 231 9.92 -12.82 6.81
C LEU A 231 11.30 -12.16 6.94
N GLU A 232 12.28 -12.84 7.53
CA GLU A 232 13.60 -12.29 7.85
C GLU A 232 14.74 -12.91 7.02
N ASP A 233 14.70 -14.22 6.73
CA ASP A 233 15.76 -14.90 5.97
C ASP A 233 15.52 -14.85 4.44
N GLY A 234 14.48 -14.13 3.99
CA GLY A 234 14.17 -13.95 2.56
C GLY A 234 13.64 -15.21 1.87
N LEU A 235 13.13 -16.20 2.61
CA LEU A 235 12.46 -17.37 2.00
C LEU A 235 11.12 -17.03 1.35
N TRP A 236 10.61 -15.81 1.55
CA TRP A 236 9.44 -15.28 0.87
C TRP A 236 9.68 -13.83 0.46
N ASP A 237 9.15 -13.47 -0.70
CA ASP A 237 9.16 -12.10 -1.22
C ASP A 237 7.79 -11.71 -1.76
N GLU A 238 7.41 -10.46 -1.54
CA GLU A 238 6.13 -9.89 -1.99
C GLU A 238 6.00 -9.94 -3.52
N GLY A 239 7.11 -9.79 -4.25
CA GLY A 239 7.15 -9.82 -5.71
C GLY A 239 6.82 -11.19 -6.32
N GLN A 240 6.88 -12.28 -5.54
CA GLN A 240 6.46 -13.60 -6.01
C GLN A 240 4.93 -13.73 -6.10
N CYS A 241 4.20 -12.84 -5.42
CA CYS A 241 2.76 -12.85 -5.39
C CYS A 241 2.19 -12.08 -6.59
N LYS A 242 1.43 -12.78 -7.44
CA LYS A 242 0.73 -12.19 -8.60
C LYS A 242 -0.56 -11.48 -8.19
N CYS A 243 -0.46 -10.55 -7.24
CA CYS A 243 -1.58 -9.74 -6.78
C CYS A 243 -1.75 -8.52 -7.68
N MET A 244 -2.94 -8.36 -8.24
CA MET A 244 -3.25 -7.23 -9.12
C MET A 244 -3.45 -5.96 -8.27
N PRO A 245 -2.90 -4.80 -8.63
CA PRO A 245 -3.13 -3.57 -7.88
C PRO A 245 -4.60 -3.14 -7.98
N ARG A 246 -5.08 -2.37 -7.00
CA ARG A 246 -6.38 -1.68 -7.13
C ARG A 246 -6.22 -0.46 -8.04
N CYS A 247 -7.25 -0.16 -8.84
CA CYS A 247 -7.25 1.07 -9.62
C CYS A 247 -7.43 2.30 -8.73
N GLU A 248 -7.98 2.15 -7.53
CA GLU A 248 -8.07 3.21 -6.54
C GLU A 248 -7.60 2.68 -5.18
N GLU A 249 -6.61 3.34 -4.62
CA GLU A 249 -6.04 3.00 -3.32
C GLU A 249 -5.81 4.27 -2.49
N THR A 250 -6.16 4.19 -1.20
CA THR A 250 -5.85 5.22 -0.23
C THR A 250 -4.66 4.78 0.61
N LEU A 251 -3.61 5.59 0.58
CA LEU A 251 -2.41 5.46 1.38
C LEU A 251 -2.40 6.53 2.47
N TYR A 252 -1.86 6.18 3.63
CA TYR A 252 -1.64 7.11 4.72
C TYR A 252 -0.14 7.28 4.92
N GLY A 253 0.31 8.52 4.83
CA GLY A 253 1.63 8.93 5.29
C GLY A 253 1.49 9.54 6.67
N ASN A 254 2.62 9.64 7.38
CA ASN A 254 2.67 10.42 8.59
C ASN A 254 4.06 10.99 8.83
N ASN A 255 4.10 12.19 9.40
CA ASN A 255 5.32 12.83 9.87
C ASN A 255 5.22 12.97 11.38
N ALA A 256 6.20 12.46 12.12
CA ALA A 256 6.10 12.39 13.57
C ALA A 256 7.23 13.15 14.26
N GLU A 257 6.84 14.05 15.16
CA GLU A 257 7.75 14.74 16.07
C GLU A 257 7.66 14.08 17.44
N THR A 258 8.82 13.85 18.05
CA THR A 258 8.91 13.16 19.33
C THR A 258 9.57 14.05 20.37
N VAL A 259 8.94 14.17 21.52
CA VAL A 259 9.44 14.96 22.66
C VAL A 259 9.50 14.09 23.90
N VAL A 260 10.47 14.37 24.77
CA VAL A 260 10.62 13.63 26.03
C VAL A 260 9.45 13.93 26.96
N GLY A 261 8.83 12.87 27.47
CA GLY A 261 7.74 12.93 28.43
C GLY A 261 8.24 13.13 29.87
N LYS A 262 7.30 13.44 30.77
CA LYS A 262 7.61 13.67 32.20
C LYS A 262 7.87 12.37 32.97
N ARG A 263 7.35 11.23 32.50
CA ARG A 263 7.40 9.93 33.19
C ARG A 263 7.88 8.87 32.22
N ASN A 264 8.88 8.09 32.59
CA ASN A 264 9.47 7.05 31.72
C ASN A 264 8.53 5.85 31.47
N THR A 265 7.45 5.73 32.23
CA THR A 265 6.44 4.66 32.12
C THR A 265 5.20 5.08 31.31
N GLU A 266 5.09 6.35 30.93
CA GLU A 266 3.93 6.88 30.21
C GLU A 266 4.38 7.46 28.87
N SER A 267 3.62 7.17 27.82
CA SER A 267 3.82 7.72 26.49
C SER A 267 2.52 8.31 25.98
N ARG A 268 2.61 9.35 25.16
CA ARG A 268 1.44 10.01 24.56
C ARG A 268 1.56 9.93 23.06
N LEU A 269 0.50 9.54 22.37
CA LEU A 269 0.37 9.63 20.93
C LEU A 269 -0.75 10.62 20.60
N ARG A 270 -0.48 11.52 19.68
CA ARG A 270 -1.49 12.36 19.05
C ARG A 270 -1.37 12.19 17.56
N LEU A 271 -2.44 11.74 16.91
CA LEU A 271 -2.51 11.62 15.45
C LEU A 271 -3.52 12.63 14.93
N PHE A 272 -3.11 13.47 13.98
CA PHE A 272 -3.99 14.52 13.47
C PHE A 272 -3.71 14.87 12.01
N TYR A 273 -4.73 15.30 11.28
CA TYR A 273 -4.54 15.98 10.01
C TYR A 273 -4.23 17.46 10.24
N ALA A 274 -3.21 18.02 9.60
CA ALA A 274 -2.93 19.45 9.71
C ALA A 274 -3.98 20.30 8.97
N SER A 275 -4.44 19.84 7.82
CA SER A 275 -5.44 20.55 7.00
C SER A 275 -6.48 19.58 6.42
N LYS A 276 -7.58 20.13 5.89
CA LYS A 276 -8.64 19.36 5.21
C LYS A 276 -8.30 18.97 3.77
N SER A 277 -7.04 19.13 3.37
CA SER A 277 -6.57 18.77 2.04
C SER A 277 -6.03 17.33 2.04
N TYR A 278 -6.10 16.69 0.88
CA TYR A 278 -5.48 15.39 0.62
C TYR A 278 -4.77 15.46 -0.72
N GLU A 279 -3.76 14.61 -0.90
CA GLU A 279 -3.04 14.51 -2.16
C GLU A 279 -3.73 13.50 -3.07
N SER A 280 -3.96 13.87 -4.34
CA SER A 280 -4.50 12.97 -5.36
C SER A 280 -3.47 12.72 -6.46
N VAL A 281 -3.06 11.46 -6.63
CA VAL A 281 -2.14 11.03 -7.68
C VAL A 281 -2.95 10.30 -8.74
N LEU A 282 -3.13 10.94 -9.90
CA LEU A 282 -3.93 10.39 -11.00
C LEU A 282 -3.02 9.96 -12.15
N GLU A 283 -2.98 8.66 -12.43
CA GLU A 283 -2.36 8.14 -13.65
C GLU A 283 -3.29 8.45 -14.83
N LYS A 284 -2.79 9.20 -15.81
CA LYS A 284 -3.50 9.51 -17.05
C LYS A 284 -2.69 8.99 -18.23
N LEU A 285 -3.38 8.43 -19.22
CA LEU A 285 -2.76 8.13 -20.51
C LEU A 285 -2.18 9.41 -21.11
N ALA A 286 -0.84 9.43 -21.27
CA ALA A 286 -0.11 10.56 -21.84
C ALA A 286 -0.57 10.88 -23.27
N TYR A 287 -0.98 9.84 -24.00
CA TYR A 287 -1.41 9.97 -25.39
C TYR A 287 -2.68 9.15 -25.62
N LYS A 288 -3.75 9.84 -26.02
CA LYS A 288 -5.04 9.25 -26.33
C LYS A 288 -5.23 9.17 -27.85
N GLY A 289 -6.27 8.47 -28.30
CA GLY A 289 -6.57 8.35 -29.73
C GLY A 289 -6.78 9.69 -30.44
N VAL A 290 -7.41 10.67 -29.79
CA VAL A 290 -7.67 11.98 -30.41
C VAL A 290 -6.37 12.76 -30.71
N PRO A 291 -5.46 12.99 -29.74
CA PRO A 291 -4.13 13.56 -30.03
C PRO A 291 -3.37 12.81 -31.14
N LEU A 292 -3.43 11.47 -31.14
CA LEU A 292 -2.79 10.64 -32.18
C LEU A 292 -3.29 10.99 -33.58
N PHE A 293 -4.60 11.04 -33.78
CA PHE A 293 -5.16 11.38 -35.08
C PHE A 293 -4.91 12.84 -35.46
N CYS A 294 -4.87 13.76 -34.50
CA CYS A 294 -4.51 15.16 -34.75
C CYS A 294 -3.06 15.27 -35.27
N ASP A 295 -2.11 14.58 -34.67
CA ASP A 295 -0.69 14.67 -35.07
C ASP A 295 -0.42 13.98 -36.42
N ILE A 296 -1.09 12.85 -36.68
CA ILE A 296 -1.10 12.21 -37.99
C ILE A 296 -1.71 13.16 -39.04
N GLY A 297 -2.88 13.73 -38.73
CA GLY A 297 -3.56 14.67 -39.60
C GLY A 297 -2.74 15.92 -39.90
N ASN A 298 -2.05 16.46 -38.89
CA ASN A 298 -1.15 17.60 -39.04
C ASN A 298 0.03 17.27 -39.97
N SER A 299 0.68 16.13 -39.75
CA SER A 299 1.82 15.69 -40.58
C SER A 299 1.40 15.41 -42.03
N MET A 300 0.28 14.70 -42.23
CA MET A 300 -0.27 14.44 -43.56
C MET A 300 -0.74 15.72 -44.25
N GLY A 301 -1.42 16.61 -43.53
CA GLY A 301 -1.88 17.90 -44.03
C GLY A 301 -0.74 18.78 -44.49
N LEU A 302 0.36 18.84 -43.73
CA LEU A 302 1.56 19.57 -44.11
C LEU A 302 2.21 19.01 -45.38
N LEU A 303 2.33 17.68 -45.49
CA LEU A 303 2.91 17.03 -46.68
C LEU A 303 2.04 17.21 -47.92
N ILE A 304 0.72 17.10 -47.80
CA ILE A 304 -0.23 17.35 -48.89
C ILE A 304 -0.20 18.82 -49.29
N GLY A 305 -0.15 19.74 -48.32
CA GLY A 305 -0.02 21.18 -48.57
C GLY A 305 1.25 21.50 -49.36
N ALA A 306 2.40 20.97 -48.95
CA ALA A 306 3.66 21.11 -49.69
C ALA A 306 3.58 20.50 -51.10
N SER A 307 3.00 19.31 -51.23
CA SER A 307 2.82 18.65 -52.53
C SER A 307 1.92 19.46 -53.47
N THR A 308 0.89 20.12 -52.93
CA THR A 308 -0.02 20.97 -53.72
C THR A 308 0.69 22.18 -54.32
N LEU A 309 1.59 22.82 -53.55
CA LEU A 309 2.42 23.91 -54.06
C LEU A 309 3.34 23.43 -55.20
N THR A 310 3.97 22.26 -55.06
CA THR A 310 4.79 21.69 -56.13
C THR A 310 3.99 21.38 -57.39
N LEU A 311 2.74 20.93 -57.25
CA LEU A 311 1.85 20.67 -58.39
C LEU A 311 1.54 21.97 -59.15
N ILE A 312 1.25 23.05 -58.43
CA ILE A 312 0.99 24.38 -59.02
C ILE A 312 2.24 24.86 -59.78
N GLU A 313 3.43 24.72 -59.20
CA GLU A 313 4.69 25.11 -59.83
C GLU A 313 4.96 24.33 -61.13
N ILE A 314 4.67 23.03 -61.15
CA ILE A 314 4.77 22.20 -62.36
C ILE A 314 3.79 22.68 -63.45
N ILE A 315 2.56 23.04 -63.07
CA ILE A 315 1.55 23.54 -64.01
C ILE A 315 1.97 24.89 -64.60
N GLU A 316 2.47 25.80 -63.77
CA GLU A 316 2.98 27.10 -64.23
C GLU A 316 4.15 26.94 -65.19
N TRP A 317 5.11 26.08 -64.86
CA TRP A 317 6.24 25.77 -65.73
C TRP A 317 5.76 25.19 -67.08
N ALA A 318 4.84 24.23 -67.06
CA ALA A 318 4.30 23.62 -68.27
C ALA A 318 3.57 24.64 -69.16
N ALA A 319 2.74 25.50 -68.57
CA ALA A 319 2.03 26.57 -69.28
C ALA A 319 3.00 27.59 -69.89
N TRP A 320 4.02 28.01 -69.15
CA TRP A 320 5.06 28.91 -69.65
C TRP A 320 5.82 28.29 -70.82
N SER A 321 6.25 27.04 -70.68
CA SER A 321 6.98 26.29 -71.70
C SER A 321 6.14 26.12 -72.99
N LEU A 322 4.85 25.79 -72.85
CA LEU A 322 3.92 25.68 -73.98
C LEU A 322 3.73 27.03 -74.69
N SER A 323 3.59 28.12 -73.94
CA SER A 323 3.46 29.47 -74.50
C SER A 323 4.71 29.89 -75.29
N ASN A 324 5.89 29.52 -74.81
CA ASN A 324 7.15 29.76 -75.51
C ASN A 324 7.30 28.89 -76.75
N LEU A 325 6.84 27.64 -76.70
CA LEU A 325 6.79 26.76 -77.87
C LEU A 325 5.89 27.36 -78.97
N VAL A 326 4.69 27.82 -78.61
CA VAL A 326 3.76 28.48 -79.54
C VAL A 326 4.35 29.77 -80.10
N LYS A 327 5.00 30.60 -79.28
CA LYS A 327 5.70 31.81 -79.74
C LYS A 327 6.83 31.46 -80.71
N ASN A 328 7.61 30.42 -80.44
CA ASN A 328 8.71 29.97 -81.29
C ASN A 328 8.20 29.38 -82.63
N ILE A 329 7.10 28.64 -82.62
CA ILE A 329 6.44 28.15 -83.85
C ILE A 329 5.92 29.33 -84.67
N LYS A 330 5.25 30.32 -84.05
CA LYS A 330 4.82 31.54 -84.74
C LYS A 330 5.99 32.31 -85.36
N ARG A 331 7.10 32.46 -84.65
CA ARG A 331 8.33 33.10 -85.19
C ARG A 331 8.91 32.33 -86.38
N ARG A 332 8.93 30.99 -86.32
CA ARG A 332 9.40 30.15 -87.44
C ARG A 332 8.47 30.23 -88.67
N ILE A 333 7.16 30.29 -88.47
CA ILE A 333 6.19 30.48 -89.58
C ILE A 333 6.34 31.88 -90.19
N TYR A 334 6.50 32.92 -89.38
CA TYR A 334 6.74 34.29 -89.87
C TYR A 334 8.04 34.41 -90.68
N HIS A 335 9.15 33.81 -90.20
CA HIS A 335 10.42 33.80 -90.95
C HIS A 335 10.40 32.86 -92.16
N GLY A 336 9.64 31.76 -92.14
CA GLY A 336 9.44 30.88 -93.29
C GLY A 336 8.68 31.55 -94.43
N LYS A 337 7.72 32.44 -94.11
CA LYS A 337 6.95 33.20 -95.10
C LYS A 337 7.79 34.25 -95.83
N ILE A 338 8.73 34.90 -95.14
CA ILE A 338 9.67 35.88 -95.72
C ILE A 338 10.67 35.23 -96.70
N ARG A 339 10.88 33.91 -96.63
CA ARG A 339 11.81 33.17 -97.51
C ARG A 339 11.15 32.54 -98.74
N ALA A 340 9.82 32.55 -98.84
CA ALA A 340 9.07 32.07 -99.99
C ALA A 340 8.65 33.20 -100.95
N ASP A 341 8.79 34.46 -100.52
CA ASP A 341 8.48 35.67 -101.30
C ASP A 341 9.76 36.37 -101.86
N ASN A 342 10.91 35.70 -101.81
CA ASN A 342 12.16 36.03 -102.53
C ASN A 342 12.52 34.83 -103.39
#